data_AF-A0A1I2P6W8-F1
#
_entry.id   AF-A0A1I2P6W8-F1
#
_cell.length_a   1.000
_cell.length_b   1.000
_cell.length_c   1.000
_cell.angle_alpha   90.00
_cell.angle_beta   90.00
_cell.angle_gamma   90.00
#
_symmetry.space_group_name_H-M   'P 1'
#
loop_
_entity.id
_entity.type
_entity.pdbx_description
1 polymer ?
#
loop_
_entity_poly.entity_id
_entity_poly.type
_entity_poly.pdbx_seq_one_letter_code
_entity_poly.pdbx_strand_id
1 'polypeptide(L)'
;MPDEPYLHGIISDIRCEVKMIEDKLDHPDTGLVEIKREIRDIEKKLDTIKYPSLEDIKCEVKKIEAKLDHPATGLVEIKKEIREIEKILKQLGVVTAILVDIKREVRAIEAKLDDPQTGLVEIKREIGDIQNTLNMQFSTTIRTSGPVQRRINVNSVVVVALNNTNTLQTVTITVFIFDPDSPKVPAPGSPITVVIEPFSSFTGVFDVTAKQNFEVQVESKVGMGIFLFAAGRSQKANDPVFPSTQVGANTILNADFVPQFMMTNGD
;
A
#
# COMPACT_ATOMS: atom_id res chain seq x y z
N MET A 1 61.26 113.88 -55.99
CA MET A 1 59.79 113.69 -56.05
C MET A 1 59.54 112.66 -57.13
N PRO A 2 58.79 111.57 -56.87
CA PRO A 2 58.42 110.65 -57.94
C PRO A 2 57.54 111.39 -58.98
N ASP A 3 57.83 111.16 -60.26
CA ASP A 3 57.22 111.86 -61.40
C ASP A 3 55.73 111.53 -61.57
N GLU A 4 54.91 112.50 -62.02
CA GLU A 4 53.45 112.41 -62.25
C GLU A 4 52.91 111.12 -62.94
N PRO A 5 53.62 110.48 -63.89
CA PRO A 5 53.16 109.23 -64.51
C PRO A 5 53.05 108.05 -63.52
N TYR A 6 53.84 108.05 -62.45
CA TYR A 6 53.86 106.95 -61.46
C TYR A 6 52.60 106.95 -60.58
N LEU A 7 52.09 108.13 -60.24
CA LEU A 7 50.89 108.29 -59.41
C LEU A 7 49.62 107.88 -60.19
N HIS A 8 49.56 108.15 -61.50
CA HIS A 8 48.44 107.74 -62.34
C HIS A 8 48.35 106.22 -62.52
N GLY A 9 49.50 105.52 -62.59
CA GLY A 9 49.55 104.05 -62.60
C GLY A 9 48.93 103.44 -61.34
N ILE A 10 49.36 103.92 -60.16
CA ILE A 10 48.86 103.45 -58.86
C ILE A 10 47.34 103.66 -58.74
N ILE A 11 46.82 104.83 -59.14
CA ILE A 11 45.37 105.10 -59.07
C ILE A 11 44.59 104.17 -60.01
N SER A 12 45.14 103.83 -61.17
CA SER A 12 44.53 102.88 -62.10
C SER A 12 44.48 101.47 -61.52
N ASP A 13 45.56 101.02 -60.89
CA ASP A 13 45.66 99.69 -60.27
C ASP A 13 44.69 99.58 -59.08
N ILE A 14 44.63 100.59 -58.22
CA ILE A 14 43.67 100.66 -57.11
C ILE A 14 42.23 100.57 -57.64
N ARG A 15 41.90 101.29 -58.71
CA ARG A 15 40.56 101.24 -59.31
C ARG A 15 40.23 99.85 -59.83
N CYS A 16 41.21 99.16 -60.43
CA CYS A 16 41.04 97.80 -60.92
C CYS A 16 40.81 96.82 -59.75
N GLU A 17 41.59 96.92 -58.68
CA GLU A 17 41.41 96.09 -57.48
C GLU A 17 40.05 96.34 -56.80
N VAL A 18 39.64 97.60 -56.67
CA VAL A 18 38.32 97.96 -56.12
C VAL A 18 37.22 97.30 -56.94
N LYS A 19 37.30 97.38 -58.27
CA LYS A 19 36.31 96.72 -59.14
C LYS A 19 36.30 95.20 -58.97
N MET A 20 37.46 94.57 -58.86
CA MET A 20 37.54 93.12 -58.62
C MET A 20 36.97 92.72 -57.25
N ILE A 21 37.10 93.57 -56.23
CA ILE A 21 36.51 93.36 -54.91
C ILE A 21 34.99 93.50 -55.00
N GLU A 22 34.49 94.55 -55.67
CA GLU A 22 33.05 94.75 -55.92
C GLU A 22 32.46 93.55 -56.67
N ASP A 23 33.09 93.10 -57.77
CA ASP A 23 32.64 91.95 -58.55
C ASP A 23 32.59 90.66 -57.71
N LYS A 24 33.53 90.45 -56.78
CA LYS A 24 33.52 89.30 -55.85
C LYS A 24 32.41 89.42 -54.79
N LEU A 25 32.19 90.61 -54.27
CA LEU A 25 31.16 90.87 -53.25
C LEU A 25 29.75 90.80 -53.84
N ASP A 26 29.58 91.21 -55.10
CA ASP A 26 28.31 91.19 -55.82
C ASP A 26 28.09 89.90 -56.61
N HIS A 27 29.07 88.99 -56.65
CA HIS A 27 28.94 87.72 -57.35
C HIS A 27 27.70 86.96 -56.82
N PRO A 28 26.74 86.60 -57.67
CA PRO A 28 25.44 86.06 -57.23
C PRO A 28 25.58 84.71 -56.50
N ASP A 29 26.63 83.97 -56.82
CA ASP A 29 26.86 82.59 -56.36
C ASP A 29 28.09 82.42 -55.46
N THR A 30 28.76 83.51 -55.07
CA THR A 30 29.89 83.45 -54.11
C THR A 30 30.02 84.71 -53.24
N GLY A 31 29.24 85.75 -53.52
CA GLY A 31 29.29 87.03 -52.84
C GLY A 31 28.24 87.18 -51.73
N LEU A 32 28.01 88.42 -51.30
CA LEU A 32 27.08 88.75 -50.22
C LEU A 32 25.63 88.36 -50.54
N VAL A 33 25.27 88.29 -51.81
CA VAL A 33 23.94 87.89 -52.28
C VAL A 33 23.64 86.43 -51.91
N GLU A 34 24.62 85.53 -52.08
CA GLU A 34 24.50 84.12 -51.73
C GLU A 34 24.41 83.94 -50.21
N ILE A 35 25.31 84.58 -49.45
CA ILE A 35 25.31 84.49 -47.98
C ILE A 35 23.96 84.92 -47.40
N LYS A 36 23.38 86.02 -47.90
CA LYS A 36 22.04 86.46 -47.48
C LYS A 36 20.93 85.47 -47.84
N ARG A 37 21.09 84.69 -48.91
CA ARG A 37 20.15 83.64 -49.32
C ARG A 37 20.22 82.47 -48.36
N GLU A 38 21.42 81.99 -48.06
CA GLU A 38 21.64 80.89 -47.10
C GLU A 38 21.14 81.23 -45.71
N ILE A 39 21.39 82.46 -45.23
CA ILE A 39 20.86 82.95 -43.94
C ILE A 39 19.34 82.85 -43.91
N ARG A 40 18.64 83.35 -44.95
CA ARG A 40 17.17 83.23 -45.03
C ARG A 40 16.69 81.79 -45.04
N ASP A 41 17.44 80.88 -45.68
CA ASP A 41 17.08 79.46 -45.71
C ASP A 41 17.32 78.78 -44.36
N ILE A 42 18.36 79.17 -43.62
CA ILE A 42 18.62 78.73 -42.24
C ILE A 42 17.52 79.25 -41.31
N GLU A 43 17.17 80.53 -41.39
CA GLU A 43 16.09 81.14 -40.60
C GLU A 43 14.76 80.41 -40.82
N LYS A 44 14.39 80.16 -42.09
CA LYS A 44 13.20 79.36 -42.41
C LYS A 44 13.25 77.96 -41.82
N LYS A 45 14.40 77.29 -41.90
CA LYS A 45 14.56 75.96 -41.29
C LYS A 45 14.40 76.02 -39.77
N LEU A 46 14.99 77.01 -39.11
CA LEU A 46 14.86 77.21 -37.66
C LEU A 46 13.40 77.47 -37.25
N ASP A 47 12.66 78.28 -38.01
CA ASP A 47 11.24 78.57 -37.76
C ASP A 47 10.34 77.33 -37.88
N THR A 48 10.74 76.34 -38.71
CA THR A 48 9.98 75.09 -38.86
C THR A 48 10.25 74.05 -37.77
N ILE A 49 11.32 74.20 -36.99
CA ILE A 49 11.65 73.25 -35.92
C ILE A 49 10.77 73.53 -34.71
N LYS A 50 9.83 72.63 -34.43
CA LYS A 50 9.05 72.63 -33.19
C LYS A 50 9.64 71.66 -32.19
N TYR A 51 10.17 72.18 -31.08
CA TYR A 51 10.51 71.36 -29.91
C TYR A 51 9.30 71.25 -28.99
N PRO A 52 9.11 70.11 -28.29
CA PRO A 52 8.15 70.03 -27.19
C PRO A 52 8.47 71.15 -26.20
N SER A 53 7.45 71.90 -25.82
CA SER A 53 7.61 72.87 -24.75
C SER A 53 7.85 72.14 -23.42
N LEU A 54 8.41 72.84 -22.45
CA LEU A 54 8.51 72.31 -21.08
C LEU A 54 7.13 71.91 -20.53
N GLU A 55 6.06 72.56 -20.98
CA GLU A 55 4.69 72.24 -20.57
C GLU A 55 4.21 70.92 -21.18
N ASP A 56 4.55 70.63 -22.43
CA ASP A 56 4.25 69.34 -23.07
C ASP A 56 4.92 68.18 -22.33
N ILE A 57 6.19 68.37 -21.96
CA ILE A 57 6.96 67.38 -21.19
C ILE A 57 6.31 67.15 -19.81
N LYS A 58 5.94 68.22 -19.10
CA LYS A 58 5.25 68.11 -17.80
C LYS A 58 3.90 67.40 -17.92
N CYS A 59 3.15 67.64 -19.01
CA CYS A 59 1.88 66.97 -19.25
C CYS A 59 2.08 65.47 -19.44
N GLU A 60 3.05 65.05 -20.25
CA GLU A 60 3.36 63.64 -20.46
C GLU A 60 3.86 62.96 -19.18
N VAL A 61 4.70 63.63 -18.38
CA VAL A 61 5.15 63.10 -17.07
C VAL A 61 3.95 62.82 -16.16
N LYS A 62 2.99 63.76 -16.05
CA LYS A 62 1.77 63.55 -15.25
C LYS A 62 0.94 62.36 -15.74
N LYS A 63 0.86 62.14 -17.05
CA LYS A 63 0.14 60.99 -17.62
C LYS A 63 0.83 59.67 -17.28
N ILE A 64 2.17 59.64 -17.29
CA ILE A 64 2.95 58.47 -16.89
C ILE A 64 2.75 58.17 -15.40
N GLU A 65 2.88 59.19 -14.54
CA GLU A 65 2.63 59.07 -13.09
C GLU A 65 1.22 58.53 -12.83
N ALA A 66 0.19 59.09 -13.48
CA ALA A 66 -1.18 58.63 -13.32
C ALA A 66 -1.38 57.16 -13.74
N LYS A 67 -0.67 56.68 -14.77
CA LYS A 67 -0.70 55.26 -15.17
C LYS A 67 0.01 54.37 -14.16
N LEU A 68 1.15 54.82 -13.62
CA LEU A 68 1.92 54.07 -12.61
C LEU A 68 1.18 54.00 -11.27
N ASP A 69 0.47 55.05 -10.89
CA ASP A 69 -0.31 55.15 -9.65
C ASP A 69 -1.73 54.61 -9.80
N HIS A 70 -2.14 54.21 -11.01
CA HIS A 70 -3.49 53.70 -11.24
C HIS A 70 -3.75 52.48 -10.35
N PRO A 71 -4.79 52.50 -9.49
CA PRO A 71 -4.95 51.49 -8.43
C PRO A 71 -5.28 50.09 -8.94
N ALA A 72 -5.71 49.98 -10.20
CA ALA A 72 -6.19 48.74 -10.82
C ALA A 72 -5.43 48.35 -12.10
N THR A 73 -4.30 49.01 -12.39
CA THR A 73 -3.39 48.61 -13.49
C THR A 73 -1.94 49.02 -13.27
N GLY A 74 -1.68 49.88 -12.28
CA GLY A 74 -0.36 50.42 -11.97
C GLY A 74 0.38 49.59 -10.92
N LEU A 75 1.45 50.18 -10.37
CA LEU A 75 2.34 49.53 -9.41
C LEU A 75 1.65 49.13 -8.10
N VAL A 76 0.59 49.85 -7.73
CA VAL A 76 -0.22 49.56 -6.53
C VAL A 76 -0.87 48.18 -6.63
N GLU A 77 -1.44 47.85 -7.80
CA GLU A 77 -2.08 46.57 -8.03
C GLU A 77 -1.05 45.43 -8.06
N ILE A 78 0.04 45.61 -8.81
CA ILE A 78 1.13 44.62 -8.90
C ILE A 78 1.65 44.28 -7.50
N LYS A 79 1.86 45.29 -6.64
CA LYS A 79 2.31 45.07 -5.26
C LYS A 79 1.27 44.32 -4.42
N LYS A 80 -0.02 44.49 -4.68
CA LYS A 80 -1.09 43.73 -4.01
C LYS A 80 -1.06 42.26 -4.46
N GLU A 81 -0.97 42.00 -5.76
CA GLU A 81 -0.88 40.63 -6.29
C GLU A 81 0.34 39.89 -5.77
N ILE A 82 1.51 40.54 -5.72
CA ILE A 82 2.74 39.95 -5.16
C ILE A 82 2.52 39.51 -3.71
N ARG A 83 1.87 40.32 -2.87
CA ARG A 83 1.58 39.94 -1.47
C ARG A 83 0.66 38.71 -1.37
N GLU A 84 -0.32 38.60 -2.26
CA GLU A 84 -1.20 37.42 -2.28
C GLU A 84 -0.44 36.17 -2.76
N ILE A 85 0.43 36.28 -3.77
CA ILE A 85 1.30 35.19 -4.21
C ILE A 85 2.22 34.74 -3.07
N GLU A 86 2.87 35.68 -2.35
CA GLU A 86 3.70 35.37 -1.19
C GLU A 86 2.93 34.63 -0.09
N LYS A 87 1.66 35.01 0.14
CA LYS A 87 0.79 34.34 1.11
C LYS A 87 0.48 32.91 0.69
N ILE A 88 0.15 32.68 -0.58
CA ILE A 88 -0.10 31.34 -1.13
C ILE A 88 1.17 30.47 -1.03
N LEU A 89 2.34 31.03 -1.37
CA LEU A 89 3.62 30.31 -1.27
C LEU A 89 3.93 29.87 0.17
N LYS A 90 3.67 30.74 1.16
CA LYS A 90 3.82 30.37 2.59
C LYS A 90 2.87 29.24 2.98
N GLN A 91 1.62 29.26 2.53
CA GLN A 91 0.66 28.18 2.78
C GLN A 91 1.11 26.87 2.13
N LEU A 92 1.65 26.92 0.91
CA LEU A 92 2.16 25.74 0.21
C LEU A 92 3.35 25.09 0.94
N GLY A 93 4.19 25.91 1.60
CA GLY A 93 5.24 25.42 2.50
C GLY A 93 4.69 24.58 3.65
N VAL A 94 3.59 25.01 4.27
CA VAL A 94 2.91 24.25 5.35
C VAL A 94 2.34 22.93 4.82
N VAL A 95 1.68 22.95 3.66
CA VAL A 95 1.15 21.72 3.01
C VAL A 95 2.27 20.72 2.73
N THR A 96 3.44 21.20 2.28
CA THR A 96 4.61 20.37 2.00
C THR A 96 5.11 19.68 3.28
N ALA A 97 5.16 20.39 4.40
CA ALA A 97 5.55 19.81 5.69
C ALA A 97 4.56 18.72 6.15
N ILE A 98 3.26 19.00 6.08
CA ILE A 98 2.21 18.03 6.42
C ILE A 98 2.32 16.76 5.57
N LEU A 99 2.61 16.90 4.26
CA LEU A 99 2.76 15.74 3.38
C LEU A 99 3.99 14.88 3.73
N VAL A 100 5.07 15.49 4.21
CA VAL A 100 6.25 14.75 4.70
C VAL A 100 5.89 13.94 5.94
N ASP A 101 5.13 14.52 6.88
CA ASP A 101 4.68 13.83 8.08
C ASP A 101 3.74 12.67 7.75
N ILE A 102 2.76 12.87 6.86
CA ILE A 102 1.86 11.80 6.39
C ILE A 102 2.66 10.65 5.78
N LYS A 103 3.67 10.94 4.93
CA LYS A 103 4.52 9.90 4.35
C LYS A 103 5.30 9.11 5.40
N ARG A 104 5.73 9.77 6.48
CA ARG A 104 6.43 9.11 7.59
C ARG A 104 5.49 8.19 8.37
N GLU A 105 4.29 8.65 8.67
CA GLU A 105 3.27 7.85 9.35
C GLU A 105 2.86 6.62 8.52
N VAL A 106 2.65 6.80 7.21
CA VAL A 106 2.35 5.68 6.29
C VAL A 106 3.45 4.61 6.36
N ARG A 107 4.73 5.00 6.28
CA ARG A 107 5.85 4.06 6.41
C ARG A 107 5.88 3.35 7.77
N ALA A 108 5.54 4.05 8.85
CA ALA A 108 5.50 3.47 10.18
C ALA A 108 4.36 2.43 10.31
N ILE A 109 3.22 2.68 9.67
CA ILE A 109 2.11 1.71 9.60
C ILE A 109 2.51 0.49 8.78
N GLU A 110 3.08 0.69 7.59
CA GLU A 110 3.59 -0.40 6.73
C GLU A 110 4.59 -1.28 7.49
N ALA A 111 5.56 -0.67 8.19
CA ALA A 111 6.53 -1.40 8.98
C ALA A 111 5.90 -2.25 10.10
N LYS A 112 4.83 -1.78 10.74
CA LYS A 112 4.10 -2.57 11.75
C LYS A 112 3.32 -3.72 11.13
N LEU A 113 2.74 -3.53 9.95
CA LEU A 113 1.99 -4.58 9.25
C LEU A 113 2.91 -5.67 8.70
N ASP A 114 4.10 -5.30 8.24
CA ASP A 114 5.11 -6.21 7.69
C ASP A 114 6.02 -6.81 8.76
N ASP A 115 5.85 -6.43 10.03
CA ASP A 115 6.66 -6.96 11.13
C ASP A 115 6.49 -8.50 11.22
N PRO A 116 7.59 -9.28 11.14
CA PRO A 116 7.52 -10.73 11.08
C PRO A 116 7.19 -11.39 12.43
N GLN A 117 7.16 -10.61 13.52
CA GLN A 117 6.93 -11.06 14.90
C GLN A 117 5.62 -10.54 15.49
N THR A 118 4.97 -9.56 14.86
CA THR A 118 3.75 -8.93 15.39
C THR A 118 2.75 -8.50 14.31
N GLY A 119 3.18 -8.52 13.04
CA GLY A 119 2.40 -8.07 11.89
C GLY A 119 1.58 -9.19 11.25
N LEU A 120 1.09 -8.92 10.04
CA LEU A 120 0.25 -9.85 9.29
C LEU A 120 0.99 -11.13 8.89
N VAL A 121 2.31 -11.08 8.79
CA VAL A 121 3.16 -12.24 8.49
C VAL A 121 3.11 -13.26 9.62
N GLU A 122 3.16 -12.82 10.87
CA GLU A 122 3.06 -13.68 12.04
C GLU A 122 1.68 -14.35 12.11
N ILE A 123 0.61 -13.55 12.02
CA ILE A 123 -0.77 -14.04 12.07
C ILE A 123 -1.03 -15.13 11.02
N LYS A 124 -0.53 -14.95 9.79
CA LYS A 124 -0.66 -15.96 8.73
C LYS A 124 0.06 -17.27 9.08
N ARG A 125 1.22 -17.18 9.75
CA ARG A 125 1.98 -18.37 10.18
C ARG A 125 1.22 -19.11 11.28
N GLU A 126 0.75 -18.41 12.31
CA GLU A 126 -0.03 -19.02 13.40
C GLU A 126 -1.30 -19.70 12.89
N ILE A 127 -2.02 -19.06 11.96
CA ILE A 127 -3.19 -19.67 11.31
C ILE A 127 -2.79 -20.96 10.57
N GLY A 128 -1.67 -20.95 9.85
CA GLY A 128 -1.14 -22.14 9.19
C GLY A 128 -0.84 -23.27 10.18
N ASP A 129 -0.22 -22.96 11.32
CA ASP A 129 0.12 -23.93 12.36
C ASP A 129 -1.14 -24.51 13.04
N ILE A 130 -2.14 -23.68 13.30
CA ILE A 130 -3.45 -24.11 13.80
C ILE A 130 -4.14 -25.03 12.78
N GLN A 131 -4.16 -24.66 11.49
CA GLN A 131 -4.75 -25.46 10.43
C GLN A 131 -4.06 -26.82 10.31
N ASN A 132 -2.74 -26.85 10.38
CA ASN A 132 -1.96 -28.10 10.35
C ASN A 132 -2.29 -28.98 11.57
N THR A 133 -2.38 -28.39 12.76
CA THR A 133 -2.72 -29.10 13.99
C THR A 133 -4.13 -29.70 13.93
N LEU A 134 -5.12 -28.92 13.47
CA LEU A 134 -6.49 -29.39 13.33
C LEU A 134 -6.60 -30.45 12.24
N ASN A 135 -5.94 -30.26 11.09
CA ASN A 135 -5.89 -31.27 10.04
C ASN A 135 -5.30 -32.58 10.56
N MET A 136 -4.23 -32.55 11.35
CA MET A 136 -3.70 -33.76 11.99
C MET A 136 -4.70 -34.40 12.94
N GLN A 137 -5.40 -33.62 13.78
CA GLN A 137 -6.42 -34.15 14.69
C GLN A 137 -7.62 -34.77 13.97
N PHE A 138 -8.01 -34.25 12.82
CA PHE A 138 -9.20 -34.69 12.08
C PHE A 138 -8.91 -35.64 10.91
N SER A 139 -7.64 -35.81 10.50
CA SER A 139 -7.25 -36.70 9.40
C SER A 139 -6.81 -38.08 9.85
N THR A 140 -6.62 -38.34 11.15
CA THR A 140 -6.37 -39.72 11.60
C THR A 140 -7.64 -40.56 11.38
N THR A 141 -7.52 -41.65 10.63
CA THR A 141 -8.64 -42.57 10.45
C THR A 141 -8.95 -43.34 11.73
N ILE A 142 -7.97 -43.53 12.62
CA ILE A 142 -8.09 -44.33 13.83
C ILE A 142 -8.25 -43.46 15.08
N ARG A 143 -9.30 -43.72 15.86
CA ARG A 143 -9.49 -43.21 17.23
C ARG A 143 -9.33 -44.35 18.23
N THR A 144 -8.65 -44.10 19.35
CA THR A 144 -8.37 -45.10 20.38
C THR A 144 -8.83 -44.65 21.76
N SER A 145 -9.32 -45.59 22.58
CA SER A 145 -9.58 -45.37 24.01
C SER A 145 -8.30 -45.20 24.84
N GLY A 146 -7.13 -45.49 24.26
CA GLY A 146 -5.92 -45.78 25.02
C GLY A 146 -6.02 -47.09 25.82
N PRO A 147 -5.00 -47.42 26.62
CA PRO A 147 -4.99 -48.62 27.43
C PRO A 147 -5.99 -48.52 28.59
N VAL A 148 -6.79 -49.56 28.77
CA VAL A 148 -7.78 -49.66 29.85
C VAL A 148 -7.48 -50.89 30.68
N GLN A 149 -7.28 -50.69 31.99
CA GLN A 149 -7.10 -51.78 32.94
C GLN A 149 -8.44 -52.50 33.17
N ARG A 150 -8.51 -53.79 32.84
CA ARG A 150 -9.72 -54.59 33.02
C ARG A 150 -9.99 -54.79 34.51
N ARG A 151 -11.22 -54.54 34.96
CA ARG A 151 -11.64 -54.92 36.33
C ARG A 151 -11.98 -56.40 36.40
N ILE A 152 -11.80 -56.98 37.59
CA ILE A 152 -11.97 -58.43 37.81
C ILE A 152 -13.37 -58.96 37.44
N ASN A 153 -14.39 -58.11 37.49
CA ASN A 153 -15.76 -58.42 37.15
C ASN A 153 -16.14 -58.09 35.69
N VAL A 154 -15.16 -57.78 34.83
CA VAL A 154 -15.38 -57.54 33.40
C VAL A 154 -15.02 -58.80 32.60
N ASN A 155 -16.03 -59.37 31.96
CA ASN A 155 -15.93 -60.55 31.10
C ASN A 155 -16.00 -60.19 29.61
N SER A 156 -16.68 -59.10 29.26
CA SER A 156 -16.71 -58.63 27.88
C SER A 156 -16.71 -57.10 27.81
N VAL A 157 -16.40 -56.54 26.65
CA VAL A 157 -16.54 -55.11 26.36
C VAL A 157 -17.58 -54.96 25.27
N VAL A 158 -18.61 -54.14 25.53
CA VAL A 158 -19.52 -53.66 24.48
C VAL A 158 -18.92 -52.42 23.84
N VAL A 159 -18.96 -52.35 22.52
CA VAL A 159 -18.56 -51.18 21.73
C VAL A 159 -19.74 -50.79 20.86
N VAL A 160 -20.12 -49.52 20.93
CA VAL A 160 -21.18 -48.91 20.12
C VAL A 160 -20.55 -47.86 19.23
N ALA A 161 -20.81 -47.95 17.93
CA ALA A 161 -20.43 -46.94 16.95
C ALA A 161 -21.71 -46.38 16.32
N LEU A 162 -21.96 -45.09 16.48
CA LEU A 162 -23.08 -44.37 15.86
C LEU A 162 -22.56 -43.60 14.66
N ASN A 163 -23.15 -43.85 13.50
CA ASN A 163 -22.99 -43.00 12.33
C ASN A 163 -23.97 -41.83 12.43
N ASN A 164 -23.51 -40.67 12.90
CA ASN A 164 -24.31 -39.45 12.98
C ASN A 164 -24.13 -38.56 11.73
N THR A 165 -23.93 -39.17 10.56
CA THR A 165 -23.82 -38.48 9.27
C THR A 165 -25.02 -38.79 8.37
N ASN A 166 -25.20 -37.98 7.32
CA ASN A 166 -26.22 -38.19 6.28
C ASN A 166 -25.82 -39.25 5.22
N THR A 167 -24.68 -39.90 5.39
CA THR A 167 -24.09 -40.81 4.40
C THR A 167 -23.76 -42.14 5.05
N LEU A 168 -23.79 -43.21 4.27
CA LEU A 168 -23.34 -44.53 4.73
C LEU A 168 -21.84 -44.47 5.08
N GLN A 169 -21.48 -45.06 6.22
CA GLN A 169 -20.10 -45.07 6.72
C GLN A 169 -19.58 -46.50 6.90
N THR A 170 -18.31 -46.71 6.58
CA THR A 170 -17.60 -47.97 6.85
C THR A 170 -16.67 -47.76 8.03
N VAL A 171 -16.84 -48.57 9.08
CA VAL A 171 -16.08 -48.47 10.32
C VAL A 171 -15.44 -49.82 10.63
N THR A 172 -14.15 -49.83 10.98
CA THR A 172 -13.45 -51.02 11.47
C THR A 172 -13.20 -50.88 12.96
N ILE A 173 -13.71 -51.82 13.75
CA ILE A 173 -13.53 -51.84 15.21
C ILE A 173 -12.56 -52.95 15.57
N THR A 174 -11.50 -52.61 16.28
CA THR A 174 -10.52 -53.57 16.82
C THR A 174 -10.47 -53.42 18.33
N VAL A 175 -10.79 -54.48 19.06
CA VAL A 175 -10.57 -54.52 20.51
C VAL A 175 -9.30 -55.30 20.74
N PHE A 176 -8.26 -54.63 21.20
CA PHE A 176 -7.03 -55.28 21.59
C PHE A 176 -7.09 -55.73 23.04
N ILE A 177 -6.44 -56.85 23.35
CA ILE A 177 -6.19 -57.34 24.69
C ILE A 177 -4.69 -57.55 24.91
N PHE A 178 -4.20 -57.28 26.11
CA PHE A 178 -2.78 -57.38 26.44
C PHE A 178 -2.52 -57.46 27.95
N ASP A 179 -1.37 -58.02 28.30
CA ASP A 179 -0.81 -57.95 29.65
C ASP A 179 0.30 -56.88 29.68
N PRO A 180 0.72 -56.42 30.87
CA PRO A 180 1.95 -55.64 31.00
C PRO A 180 3.12 -56.32 30.26
N ASP A 181 3.94 -55.50 29.60
CA ASP A 181 5.16 -55.92 28.88
C ASP A 181 4.94 -56.95 27.75
N SER A 182 3.71 -57.03 27.22
CA SER A 182 3.37 -57.91 26.10
C SER A 182 2.79 -57.14 24.91
N PRO A 183 3.08 -57.54 23.66
CA PRO A 183 2.40 -56.98 22.50
C PRO A 183 0.89 -57.16 22.59
N LYS A 184 0.15 -56.16 22.12
CA LYS A 184 -1.30 -56.26 22.03
C LYS A 184 -1.74 -57.18 20.90
N VAL A 185 -2.77 -57.98 21.17
CA VAL A 185 -3.38 -58.90 20.19
C VAL A 185 -4.89 -58.63 20.09
N PRO A 186 -5.51 -58.82 18.92
CA PRO A 186 -6.95 -58.66 18.78
C PRO A 186 -7.71 -59.65 19.67
N ALA A 187 -8.78 -59.17 20.32
CA ALA A 187 -9.74 -59.98 21.03
C ALA A 187 -10.51 -60.88 20.04
N PRO A 188 -11.01 -62.06 20.47
CA PRO A 188 -11.86 -62.90 19.65
C PRO A 188 -13.02 -62.12 19.02
N GLY A 189 -13.20 -62.27 17.70
CA GLY A 189 -14.22 -61.54 16.94
C GLY A 189 -13.81 -60.13 16.49
N SER A 190 -12.58 -59.70 16.76
CA SER A 190 -12.01 -58.44 16.25
C SER A 190 -10.72 -58.69 15.44
N PRO A 191 -10.37 -57.83 14.45
CA PRO A 191 -11.13 -56.67 13.97
C PRO A 191 -12.44 -57.07 13.28
N ILE A 192 -13.44 -56.20 13.35
CA ILE A 192 -14.69 -56.32 12.60
C ILE A 192 -14.94 -55.06 11.79
N THR A 193 -15.21 -55.22 10.51
CA THR A 193 -15.60 -54.11 9.63
C THR A 193 -17.11 -54.14 9.41
N VAL A 194 -17.75 -53.02 9.69
CA VAL A 194 -19.20 -52.86 9.61
C VAL A 194 -19.56 -51.65 8.75
N VAL A 195 -20.65 -51.80 8.01
CA VAL A 195 -21.28 -50.72 7.29
C VAL A 195 -22.45 -50.22 8.14
N ILE A 196 -22.45 -48.93 8.46
CA ILE A 196 -23.44 -48.31 9.33
C ILE A 196 -24.23 -47.29 8.50
N GLU A 197 -25.53 -47.51 8.39
CA GLU A 197 -26.46 -46.61 7.71
C GLU A 197 -26.50 -45.22 8.37
N PRO A 198 -26.91 -44.16 7.64
CA PRO A 198 -27.12 -42.83 8.21
C PRO A 198 -27.94 -42.87 9.50
N PHE A 199 -27.50 -42.13 10.51
CA PHE A 199 -28.16 -42.00 11.83
C PHE A 199 -28.43 -43.32 12.57
N SER A 200 -27.70 -44.39 12.22
CA SER A 200 -27.84 -45.71 12.82
C SER A 200 -26.60 -46.08 13.63
N SER A 201 -26.72 -47.06 14.53
CA SER A 201 -25.60 -47.55 15.33
C SER A 201 -25.35 -49.04 15.11
N PHE A 202 -24.07 -49.41 15.16
CA PHE A 202 -23.63 -50.78 15.34
C PHE A 202 -23.30 -51.00 16.82
N THR A 203 -23.58 -52.20 17.32
CA THR A 203 -23.16 -52.66 18.65
C THR A 203 -22.45 -53.99 18.53
N GLY A 204 -21.19 -54.02 18.94
CA GLY A 204 -20.37 -55.23 19.02
C GLY A 204 -20.02 -55.57 20.47
N VAL A 205 -19.80 -56.85 20.76
CA VAL A 205 -19.39 -57.32 22.08
C VAL A 205 -18.20 -58.26 21.93
N PHE A 206 -17.16 -58.04 22.71
CA PHE A 206 -15.88 -58.75 22.58
C PHE A 206 -15.46 -59.34 23.92
N ASP A 207 -14.96 -60.58 23.90
CA ASP A 207 -14.41 -61.23 25.09
C ASP A 207 -13.03 -60.65 25.40
N VAL A 208 -12.84 -60.15 26.62
CA VAL A 208 -11.58 -59.57 27.09
C VAL A 208 -10.96 -60.35 28.25
N THR A 209 -11.45 -61.56 28.54
CA THR A 209 -11.05 -62.32 29.73
C THR A 209 -9.63 -62.87 29.69
N ALA A 210 -9.07 -63.06 28.50
CA ALA A 210 -7.79 -63.72 28.32
C ALA A 210 -6.58 -62.90 28.80
N LYS A 211 -6.76 -61.59 29.07
CA LYS A 211 -5.69 -60.66 29.47
C LYS A 211 -6.14 -59.64 30.51
N GLN A 212 -5.20 -58.90 31.08
CA GLN A 212 -5.46 -57.92 32.14
C GLN A 212 -5.87 -56.53 31.64
N ASN A 213 -5.56 -56.18 30.40
CA ASN A 213 -5.88 -54.88 29.83
C ASN A 213 -6.54 -55.03 28.45
N PHE A 214 -7.26 -53.99 28.04
CA PHE A 214 -7.79 -53.89 26.69
C PHE A 214 -7.67 -52.45 26.14
N GLU A 215 -7.74 -52.31 24.82
CA GLU A 215 -7.78 -51.02 24.11
C GLU A 215 -8.81 -51.15 23.00
N VAL A 216 -9.70 -50.17 22.84
CA VAL A 216 -10.66 -50.13 21.73
C VAL A 216 -10.14 -49.14 20.70
N GLN A 217 -9.87 -49.63 19.49
CA GLN A 217 -9.53 -48.81 18.33
C GLN A 217 -10.66 -48.85 17.32
N VAL A 218 -11.00 -47.69 16.77
CA VAL A 218 -12.02 -47.57 15.73
C VAL A 218 -11.48 -46.76 14.58
N GLU A 219 -11.45 -47.38 13.40
CA GLU A 219 -11.03 -46.77 12.15
C GLU A 219 -12.25 -46.36 11.31
N SER A 220 -12.27 -45.11 10.83
CA SER A 220 -13.25 -44.58 9.88
C SER A 220 -12.54 -43.74 8.81
N LYS A 221 -13.02 -43.81 7.56
CA LYS A 221 -12.52 -42.95 6.46
C LYS A 221 -12.95 -41.49 6.61
N VAL A 222 -13.98 -41.24 7.41
CA VAL A 222 -14.56 -39.92 7.64
C VAL A 222 -14.59 -39.77 9.15
N GLY A 223 -13.47 -39.32 9.74
CA GLY A 223 -13.30 -39.27 11.21
C GLY A 223 -14.38 -38.45 11.92
N MET A 224 -15.00 -37.49 11.21
CA MET A 224 -16.09 -36.66 11.72
C MET A 224 -17.46 -37.35 11.59
N GLY A 225 -18.24 -37.31 12.68
CA GLY A 225 -19.62 -37.81 12.71
C GLY A 225 -19.77 -39.27 13.15
N ILE A 226 -18.67 -39.99 13.40
CA ILE A 226 -18.71 -41.28 14.08
C ILE A 226 -18.55 -41.07 15.59
N PHE A 227 -19.60 -41.41 16.35
CA PHE A 227 -19.61 -41.31 17.81
C PHE A 227 -19.43 -42.68 18.44
N LEU A 228 -18.55 -42.75 19.44
CA LEU A 228 -18.13 -44.01 20.04
C LEU A 228 -18.56 -44.10 21.50
N PHE A 229 -18.85 -45.31 21.93
CA PHE A 229 -19.02 -45.66 23.33
C PHE A 229 -18.48 -47.06 23.54
N ALA A 230 -17.76 -47.29 24.63
CA ALA A 230 -17.39 -48.63 25.04
C ALA A 230 -17.56 -48.81 26.55
N ALA A 231 -17.95 -50.00 26.99
CA ALA A 231 -18.05 -50.31 28.40
C ALA A 231 -17.74 -51.77 28.71
N GLY A 232 -16.99 -52.00 29.78
CA GLY A 232 -16.85 -53.33 30.37
C GLY A 232 -18.19 -53.86 30.91
N ARG A 233 -18.43 -55.16 30.76
CA ARG A 233 -19.63 -55.87 31.18
C ARG A 233 -19.29 -57.10 31.99
N SER A 234 -20.12 -57.44 32.98
CA SER A 234 -19.98 -58.69 33.73
C SER A 234 -20.50 -59.92 32.99
N GLN A 235 -21.29 -59.72 31.94
CA GLN A 235 -21.77 -60.78 31.06
C GLN A 235 -20.68 -61.30 30.12
N LYS A 236 -20.81 -62.56 29.69
CA LYS A 236 -19.97 -63.13 28.63
C LYS A 236 -20.28 -62.47 27.29
N ALA A 237 -19.35 -62.56 26.35
CA ALA A 237 -19.50 -61.89 25.06
C ALA A 237 -20.70 -62.40 24.23
N ASN A 238 -21.10 -63.65 24.44
CA ASN A 238 -22.24 -64.29 23.77
C ASN A 238 -23.58 -64.16 24.51
N ASP A 239 -23.60 -63.53 25.68
CA ASP A 239 -24.85 -63.24 26.40
C ASP A 239 -25.59 -62.06 25.72
N PRO A 240 -26.93 -61.97 25.86
CA PRO A 240 -27.71 -60.86 25.32
C PRO A 240 -27.12 -59.49 25.66
N VAL A 241 -27.05 -58.59 24.68
CA VAL A 241 -26.45 -57.25 24.86
C VAL A 241 -27.28 -56.40 25.80
N PHE A 242 -28.61 -56.48 25.71
CA PHE A 242 -29.54 -55.72 26.53
C PHE A 242 -30.52 -56.63 27.27
N PRO A 243 -30.78 -56.39 28.57
CA PRO A 243 -30.08 -55.44 29.45
C PRO A 243 -28.65 -55.90 29.80
N SER A 244 -27.70 -54.97 29.96
CA SER A 244 -26.33 -55.27 30.40
C SER A 244 -26.00 -54.63 31.73
N THR A 245 -25.17 -55.30 32.54
CA THR A 245 -24.57 -54.71 33.75
C THR A 245 -23.20 -54.14 33.38
N GLN A 246 -23.15 -52.83 33.15
CA GLN A 246 -21.92 -52.14 32.81
C GLN A 246 -21.07 -51.86 34.06
N VAL A 247 -19.75 -52.01 33.94
CA VAL A 247 -18.79 -51.71 34.99
C VAL A 247 -18.27 -50.29 34.77
N GLY A 248 -18.74 -49.32 35.58
CA GLY A 248 -18.46 -47.89 35.39
C GLY A 248 -16.98 -47.52 35.31
N ALA A 249 -16.10 -48.25 36.01
CA ALA A 249 -14.65 -48.04 35.96
C ALA A 249 -14.00 -48.48 34.62
N ASN A 250 -14.76 -49.13 33.73
CA ASN A 250 -14.37 -49.51 32.38
C ASN A 250 -15.31 -48.89 31.33
N THR A 251 -15.97 -47.78 31.65
CA THR A 251 -16.77 -47.00 30.70
C THR A 251 -15.89 -45.96 30.00
N ILE A 252 -16.02 -45.89 28.67
CA ILE A 252 -15.24 -45.03 27.77
C ILE A 252 -16.28 -44.30 26.91
N LEU A 253 -16.36 -42.99 27.08
CA LEU A 253 -17.25 -42.11 26.33
C LEU A 253 -16.59 -41.67 25.03
N ASN A 254 -17.37 -41.10 24.10
CA ASN A 254 -16.85 -40.58 22.84
C ASN A 254 -15.70 -39.58 23.02
N ALA A 255 -15.72 -38.80 24.10
CA ALA A 255 -14.68 -37.81 24.42
C ALA A 255 -13.36 -38.45 24.85
N ASP A 256 -13.39 -39.70 25.34
CA ASP A 256 -12.19 -40.43 25.78
C ASP A 256 -11.46 -41.10 24.60
N PHE A 257 -12.12 -41.20 23.43
CA PHE A 257 -11.49 -41.69 22.21
C PHE A 257 -10.67 -40.59 21.53
N VAL A 258 -9.35 -40.70 21.64
CA VAL A 258 -8.41 -39.74 21.05
C VAL A 258 -7.88 -40.23 19.69
N PRO A 259 -7.59 -39.32 18.75
CA PRO A 259 -6.83 -39.63 17.54
C PRO A 259 -5.57 -40.45 17.83
N GLN A 260 -5.36 -41.56 17.12
CA GLN A 260 -4.09 -42.27 17.18
C GLN A 260 -3.08 -41.57 16.27
N PHE A 261 -2.14 -40.83 16.87
CA PHE A 261 -1.03 -40.25 16.13
C PHE A 261 0.00 -41.34 15.82
N MET A 262 0.07 -41.76 14.57
CA MET A 262 1.24 -42.49 14.08
C MET A 262 2.34 -41.44 13.86
N MET A 263 3.41 -41.50 14.65
CA MET A 263 4.63 -40.77 14.29
C MET A 263 5.09 -41.35 12.95
N THR A 264 4.90 -40.61 11.85
CA THR A 264 5.65 -40.89 10.64
C THR A 264 7.10 -40.63 11.01
N ASN A 265 7.92 -41.69 11.06
CA ASN A 265 9.36 -41.52 11.16
C ASN A 265 9.74 -40.53 10.04
N GLY A 266 10.33 -39.39 10.43
CA GLY A 266 10.72 -38.37 9.47
C GLY A 266 11.73 -38.96 8.49
N ASP A 267 11.39 -38.87 7.20
CA ASP A 267 12.37 -38.89 6.12
C ASP A 267 13.05 -37.52 6.03
#